data_AF-A0A9X2Y1B9-F1
#
_entry.id   AF-A0A9X2Y1B9-F1
#
_cell.length_a   1.000
_cell.length_b   1.000
_cell.length_c   1.000
_cell.angle_alpha   90.00
_cell.angle_beta   90.00
_cell.angle_gamma   90.00
#
_symmetry.space_group_name_H-M   'P 1'
#
loop_
_entity.id
_entity.type
_entity.pdbx_description
1 polymer ?
#
loop_
_entity_poly.entity_id
_entity_poly.type
_entity_poly.pdbx_seq_one_letter_code
_entity_poly.pdbx_strand_id
1 'polypeptide(L)'
;MQKPVIIGTDVSKLTLDHAIKTSEAHVKTPNNPKGYKQWLKWALGFGNKEDLWVVMEHTGYYSYQFELFLQEQQIVYTKVSALQIKRSVGLVRGKSDKIDSFTISHYGWMRRDELEAQKVPAVLITELKDLITLRDKLVRERSGYKARLKELKATRQYGKSHIQNKIPLRRIKQLTADIREVEVAIGSIIEQSEAVQMNYKLLTSIKGVGFITAAYMIAYTDNFQKFSNSRQFSCYAGVVPFEHSSGTSIRGKSRVSHYANKKAKRLLNLAASVAIQHNGELKQYYQKRVGEGKSKMSTLNIIRNKLVDRMFAVVKRQTPYQEIVNIAA
;
A
#
# COMPACT_ATOMS: atom_id res chain seq x y z
N MET A 1 9.08 -27.63 -20.38
CA MET A 1 9.54 -27.12 -19.08
C MET A 1 8.92 -27.95 -17.98
N GLN A 2 9.73 -28.44 -17.04
CA GLN A 2 9.23 -29.10 -15.84
C GLN A 2 8.39 -28.09 -15.04
N LYS A 3 7.23 -28.52 -14.54
CA LYS A 3 6.34 -27.62 -13.79
C LYS A 3 6.99 -27.34 -12.43
N PRO A 4 6.98 -26.08 -11.94
CA PRO A 4 7.59 -25.74 -10.66
C PRO A 4 6.88 -26.42 -9.50
N VAL A 5 7.64 -26.72 -8.44
CA VAL A 5 7.15 -27.21 -7.16
C VAL A 5 6.61 -26.03 -6.37
N ILE A 6 5.29 -25.89 -6.34
CA ILE A 6 4.62 -24.80 -5.61
C ILE A 6 4.48 -25.12 -4.13
N ILE A 7 5.20 -24.37 -3.29
CA ILE A 7 5.14 -24.47 -1.83
C ILE A 7 4.26 -23.34 -1.30
N GLY A 8 3.07 -23.68 -0.81
CA GLY A 8 2.21 -22.74 -0.11
C GLY A 8 2.68 -22.56 1.32
N THR A 9 2.90 -21.32 1.75
CA THR A 9 3.37 -21.00 3.10
C THR A 9 2.38 -20.06 3.79
N ASP A 10 1.80 -20.55 4.88
CA ASP A 10 1.10 -19.69 5.84
C ASP A 10 2.09 -19.19 6.90
N VAL A 11 2.08 -17.88 7.13
CA VAL A 11 3.13 -17.18 7.89
C VAL A 11 2.54 -16.63 9.18
N SER A 12 3.03 -17.16 10.30
CA SER A 12 2.71 -16.68 11.64
C SER A 12 3.94 -16.08 12.33
N LYS A 13 3.72 -15.38 13.45
CA LYS A 13 4.80 -14.73 14.20
C LYS A 13 5.91 -15.72 14.63
N LEU A 14 5.52 -16.90 15.09
CA LEU A 14 6.44 -17.88 15.69
C LEU A 14 6.72 -19.08 14.78
N THR A 15 5.86 -19.35 13.81
CA THR A 15 5.92 -20.57 12.99
C THR A 15 5.56 -20.27 11.54
N LEU A 16 6.04 -21.13 10.66
CA LEU A 16 5.69 -21.19 9.25
C LEU A 16 5.10 -22.58 8.97
N ASP A 17 3.91 -22.62 8.38
CA ASP A 17 3.28 -23.84 7.90
C ASP A 17 3.44 -23.91 6.39
N HIS A 18 4.12 -24.94 5.91
CA HIS A 18 4.45 -25.13 4.50
C HIS A 18 3.75 -26.36 3.96
N ALA A 19 3.21 -26.26 2.76
CA ALA A 19 2.53 -27.37 2.12
C ALA A 19 2.80 -27.43 0.61
N ILE A 20 2.82 -28.65 0.06
CA ILE A 20 2.86 -28.91 -1.37
C ILE A 20 1.62 -29.72 -1.71
N LYS A 21 0.68 -29.10 -2.42
CA LYS A 21 -0.62 -29.72 -2.72
C LYS A 21 -0.49 -30.97 -3.60
N THR A 22 0.38 -30.95 -4.61
CA THR A 22 0.55 -32.07 -5.56
C THR A 22 1.08 -33.35 -4.92
N SER A 23 1.83 -33.22 -3.82
CA SER A 23 2.46 -34.33 -3.11
C SER A 23 1.82 -34.60 -1.74
N GLU A 24 0.75 -33.87 -1.39
CA GLU A 24 0.09 -33.89 -0.07
C GLU A 24 1.09 -33.79 1.11
N ALA A 25 2.19 -33.06 0.90
CA ALA A 25 3.26 -32.93 1.88
C ALA A 25 3.08 -31.66 2.71
N HIS A 26 3.42 -31.72 4.01
CA HIS A 26 3.37 -30.59 4.93
C HIS A 26 4.52 -30.64 5.93
N VAL A 27 5.04 -29.47 6.30
CA VAL A 27 5.96 -29.30 7.41
C VAL A 27 5.67 -27.99 8.14
N LYS A 28 5.76 -28.02 9.47
CA LYS A 28 5.72 -26.81 10.31
C LYS A 28 7.11 -26.53 10.85
N THR A 29 7.59 -25.32 10.66
CA THR A 29 8.93 -24.90 11.12
C THR A 29 8.83 -23.64 11.99
N PRO A 30 9.80 -23.38 12.89
CA PRO A 30 9.90 -22.09 13.56
C PRO A 30 10.13 -20.94 12.57
N ASN A 31 9.55 -19.77 12.81
CA ASN A 31 9.81 -18.57 12.01
C ASN A 31 11.11 -17.88 12.49
N ASN A 32 12.24 -18.54 12.25
CA ASN A 32 13.58 -18.05 12.58
C ASN A 32 14.65 -18.75 11.70
N PRO A 33 15.93 -18.31 11.73
CA PRO A 33 16.98 -18.89 10.88
C PRO A 33 17.17 -20.40 11.01
N LYS A 34 16.90 -20.99 12.19
CA LYS A 34 16.96 -22.44 12.39
C LYS A 34 15.84 -23.14 11.63
N GLY A 35 14.61 -22.61 11.72
CA GLY A 35 13.47 -23.14 10.98
C GLY A 35 13.60 -22.97 9.47
N TYR A 36 14.23 -21.89 8.98
CA TYR A 36 14.46 -21.70 7.54
C TYR A 36 15.41 -22.77 6.96
N LYS A 37 16.46 -23.14 7.70
CA LYS A 37 17.34 -24.27 7.33
C LYS A 37 16.60 -25.61 7.34
N GLN A 38 15.72 -25.82 8.33
CA GLN A 38 14.87 -27.02 8.39
C GLN A 38 13.93 -27.09 7.18
N TRP A 39 13.28 -25.98 6.85
CA TRP A 39 12.42 -25.84 5.69
C TRP A 39 13.17 -26.13 4.39
N LEU A 40 14.36 -25.54 4.21
CA LEU A 40 15.15 -25.76 2.98
C LEU A 40 15.51 -27.23 2.80
N LYS A 41 15.95 -27.91 3.89
CA LYS A 41 16.24 -29.35 3.84
C LYS A 41 15.01 -30.17 3.43
N TRP A 42 13.83 -29.82 3.95
CA TRP A 42 12.58 -30.47 3.59
C TRP A 42 12.19 -30.19 2.13
N ALA A 43 12.28 -28.94 1.68
CA ALA A 43 11.88 -28.52 0.34
C ALA A 43 12.75 -29.14 -0.76
N LEU A 44 14.06 -29.30 -0.50
CA LEU A 44 14.99 -29.96 -1.43
C LEU A 44 14.71 -31.47 -1.62
N GLY A 45 13.87 -32.08 -0.78
CA GLY A 45 13.37 -33.43 -1.02
C GLY A 45 12.39 -33.54 -2.18
N PHE A 46 11.90 -32.42 -2.72
CA PHE A 46 10.88 -32.38 -3.77
C PHE A 46 11.39 -31.78 -5.10
N GLY A 47 12.58 -31.17 -5.12
CA GLY A 47 13.17 -30.54 -6.30
C GLY A 47 14.44 -29.75 -5.98
N ASN A 48 15.16 -29.31 -7.01
CA ASN A 48 16.28 -28.41 -6.83
C ASN A 48 15.79 -26.99 -6.52
N LYS A 49 16.66 -26.11 -6.01
CA LYS A 49 16.28 -24.73 -5.65
C LYS A 49 15.58 -23.98 -6.80
N GLU A 50 16.03 -24.20 -8.03
CA GLU A 50 15.49 -23.58 -9.25
C GLU A 50 14.06 -24.06 -9.60
N ASP A 51 13.68 -25.24 -9.10
CA ASP A 51 12.34 -25.82 -9.30
C ASP A 51 11.34 -25.33 -8.26
N LEU A 52 11.81 -24.74 -7.14
CA LEU A 52 10.98 -24.35 -6.02
C LEU A 52 10.38 -22.96 -6.22
N TRP A 53 9.07 -22.84 -6.00
CA TRP A 53 8.39 -21.55 -5.96
C TRP A 53 7.52 -21.42 -4.71
N VAL A 54 7.88 -20.49 -3.85
CA VAL A 54 7.15 -20.23 -2.61
C VAL A 54 6.01 -19.24 -2.85
N VAL A 55 4.78 -19.64 -2.51
CA VAL A 55 3.62 -18.75 -2.54
C VAL A 55 3.17 -18.52 -1.11
N MET A 56 2.94 -17.27 -0.73
CA MET A 56 2.51 -16.91 0.63
C MET A 56 1.48 -15.78 0.60
N GLU A 57 0.68 -15.65 1.65
CA GLU A 57 -0.20 -14.49 1.81
C GLU A 57 0.59 -13.23 2.22
N HIS A 58 0.03 -12.04 1.95
CA HIS A 58 0.53 -10.81 2.56
C HIS A 58 0.28 -10.78 4.08
N THR A 59 1.24 -11.28 4.86
CA THR A 59 1.17 -11.42 6.33
C THR A 59 2.05 -10.41 7.07
N GLY A 60 1.83 -9.11 6.83
CA GLY A 60 2.51 -8.03 7.55
C GLY A 60 4.04 -8.16 7.55
N TYR A 61 4.67 -7.92 8.72
CA TYR A 61 6.13 -7.93 8.90
C TYR A 61 6.73 -9.34 9.12
N TYR A 62 5.90 -10.34 9.44
CA TYR A 62 6.39 -11.65 9.89
C TYR A 62 7.02 -12.48 8.77
N SER A 63 6.75 -12.16 7.50
CA SER A 63 7.36 -12.85 6.36
C SER A 63 8.74 -12.31 6.00
N TYR A 64 9.11 -11.10 6.41
CA TYR A 64 10.26 -10.38 5.84
C TYR A 64 11.60 -11.11 5.97
N GLN A 65 11.88 -11.71 7.13
CA GLN A 65 13.10 -12.48 7.35
C GLN A 65 13.16 -13.75 6.51
N PHE A 66 12.00 -14.38 6.27
CA PHE A 66 11.91 -15.54 5.38
C PHE A 66 12.10 -15.12 3.91
N GLU A 67 11.56 -13.98 3.50
CA GLU A 67 11.78 -13.42 2.15
C GLU A 67 13.27 -13.14 1.86
N LEU A 68 13.98 -12.56 2.83
CA LEU A 68 15.43 -12.35 2.73
C LEU A 68 16.17 -13.67 2.56
N PHE A 69 15.84 -14.67 3.37
CA PHE A 69 16.41 -16.01 3.27
C PHE A 69 16.14 -16.65 1.90
N LEU A 70 14.92 -16.56 1.36
CA LEU A 70 14.60 -17.08 0.03
C LEU A 70 15.44 -16.40 -1.06
N GLN A 71 15.60 -15.08 -0.98
CA GLN A 71 16.44 -14.33 -1.92
C GLN A 71 17.91 -14.74 -1.83
N GLU A 72 18.47 -14.90 -0.63
CA GLU A 72 19.83 -15.41 -0.41
C GLU A 72 20.02 -16.82 -0.99
N GLN A 73 18.99 -17.66 -0.90
CA GLN A 73 19.00 -19.00 -1.49
C GLN A 73 18.66 -19.04 -2.98
N GLN A 74 18.40 -17.88 -3.61
CA GLN A 74 17.96 -17.75 -5.00
C GLN A 74 16.67 -18.54 -5.31
N ILE A 75 15.79 -18.68 -4.32
CA ILE A 75 14.49 -19.35 -4.47
C ILE A 75 13.43 -18.29 -4.74
N VAL A 76 12.64 -18.48 -5.80
CA VAL A 76 11.60 -17.53 -6.18
C VAL A 76 10.41 -17.61 -5.24
N TYR A 77 9.79 -16.44 -5.00
CA TYR A 77 8.59 -16.36 -4.18
C TYR A 77 7.59 -15.33 -4.70
N THR A 78 6.33 -15.50 -4.33
CA THR A 78 5.25 -14.56 -4.65
C THR A 78 4.33 -14.39 -3.44
N LYS A 79 4.07 -13.13 -3.07
CA LYS A 79 3.02 -12.80 -2.10
C LYS A 79 1.71 -12.46 -2.78
N VAL A 80 0.63 -13.07 -2.31
CA VAL A 80 -0.72 -12.91 -2.85
C VAL A 80 -1.66 -12.33 -1.80
N SER A 81 -2.71 -11.64 -2.24
CA SER A 81 -3.76 -11.20 -1.33
C SER A 81 -4.51 -12.38 -0.72
N ALA A 82 -4.61 -12.41 0.61
CA ALA A 82 -5.43 -13.38 1.35
C ALA A 82 -6.88 -13.45 0.84
N LEU A 83 -7.43 -12.29 0.46
CA LEU A 83 -8.79 -12.22 -0.09
C LEU A 83 -8.89 -12.89 -1.47
N GLN A 84 -7.85 -12.74 -2.30
CA GLN A 84 -7.80 -13.35 -3.63
C GLN A 84 -7.72 -14.86 -3.53
N ILE A 85 -6.86 -15.39 -2.65
CA ILE A 85 -6.77 -16.82 -2.36
C ILE A 85 -8.13 -17.34 -1.87
N LYS A 86 -8.72 -16.71 -0.84
CA LYS A 86 -10.02 -17.13 -0.30
C LYS A 86 -11.17 -17.13 -1.31
N ARG A 87 -11.16 -16.22 -2.29
CA ARG A 87 -12.21 -16.14 -3.32
C ARG A 87 -11.98 -17.08 -4.50
N SER A 88 -10.74 -17.51 -4.71
CA SER A 88 -10.39 -18.45 -5.76
C SER A 88 -10.68 -19.90 -5.38
N VAL A 89 -10.77 -20.17 -4.08
CA VAL A 89 -11.00 -21.49 -3.52
C VAL A 89 -12.49 -21.62 -3.26
N GLY A 90 -13.07 -22.77 -3.60
CA GLY A 90 -14.49 -23.07 -3.39
C GLY A 90 -14.84 -23.21 -1.90
N LEU A 91 -15.83 -24.05 -1.60
CA LEU A 91 -16.23 -24.30 -0.21
C LEU A 91 -15.13 -25.03 0.57
N VAL A 92 -14.50 -24.35 1.52
CA VAL A 92 -13.55 -24.96 2.47
C VAL A 92 -14.24 -25.14 3.83
N ARG A 93 -14.11 -26.32 4.44
CA ARG A 93 -14.60 -26.60 5.80
C ARG A 93 -13.44 -26.55 6.79
N GLY A 94 -13.60 -25.75 7.86
CA GLY A 94 -12.59 -25.57 8.90
C GLY A 94 -11.53 -24.52 8.57
N LYS A 95 -10.78 -24.11 9.60
CA LYS A 95 -9.68 -23.14 9.50
C LYS A 95 -8.52 -23.60 10.37
N SER A 96 -7.37 -23.84 9.75
CA SER A 96 -6.11 -24.12 10.45
C SER A 96 -4.93 -23.70 9.57
N ASP A 97 -3.79 -23.37 10.18
CA ASP A 97 -2.57 -22.96 9.47
C ASP A 97 -2.13 -24.00 8.41
N LYS A 98 -2.35 -25.30 8.71
CA LYS A 98 -2.11 -26.40 7.77
C LYS A 98 -3.07 -26.35 6.57
N ILE A 99 -4.37 -26.17 6.81
CA ILE A 99 -5.36 -26.06 5.71
C ILE A 99 -5.07 -24.79 4.88
N ASP A 100 -4.71 -23.69 5.53
CA ASP A 100 -4.40 -22.42 4.88
C ASP A 100 -3.15 -22.56 3.99
N SER A 101 -2.07 -23.19 4.46
CA SER A 101 -0.87 -23.46 3.63
C SER A 101 -1.15 -24.36 2.42
N PHE A 102 -1.98 -25.41 2.55
CA PHE A 102 -2.43 -26.22 1.41
C PHE A 102 -3.27 -25.42 0.42
N THR A 103 -4.14 -24.55 0.93
CA THR A 103 -4.98 -23.66 0.11
C THR A 103 -4.12 -22.70 -0.70
N ILE A 104 -3.08 -22.13 -0.10
CA ILE A 104 -2.11 -21.26 -0.77
C ILE A 104 -1.32 -22.04 -1.83
N SER A 105 -0.87 -23.26 -1.52
CA SER A 105 -0.14 -24.12 -2.48
C SER A 105 -1.03 -24.45 -3.68
N HIS A 106 -2.28 -24.83 -3.42
CA HIS A 106 -3.26 -25.13 -4.47
C HIS A 106 -3.53 -23.92 -5.37
N TYR A 107 -3.74 -22.74 -4.78
CA TYR A 107 -3.89 -21.49 -5.52
C TYR A 107 -2.70 -21.23 -6.45
N GLY A 108 -1.49 -21.30 -5.90
CA GLY A 108 -0.26 -21.07 -6.67
C GLY A 108 -0.12 -22.09 -7.81
N TRP A 109 -0.46 -23.35 -7.58
CA TRP A 109 -0.40 -24.38 -8.63
C TRP A 109 -1.41 -24.16 -9.75
N MET A 110 -2.64 -23.76 -9.42
CA MET A 110 -3.68 -23.45 -10.41
C MET A 110 -3.31 -22.25 -11.28
N ARG A 111 -2.64 -21.25 -10.70
CA ARG A 111 -2.29 -19.98 -11.36
C ARG A 111 -0.81 -19.82 -11.66
N ARG A 112 -0.04 -20.90 -11.67
CA ARG A 112 1.42 -20.89 -11.84
C ARG A 112 1.89 -20.11 -13.08
N ASP A 113 1.09 -20.15 -14.15
CA ASP A 113 1.38 -19.48 -15.42
C ASP A 113 1.10 -17.96 -15.36
N GLU A 114 0.40 -17.49 -14.32
CA GLU A 114 0.11 -16.07 -14.01
C GLU A 114 0.98 -15.53 -12.86
N LEU A 115 1.76 -16.38 -12.18
CA LEU A 115 2.56 -15.95 -11.05
C LEU A 115 3.76 -15.12 -11.53
N GLU A 116 4.02 -14.03 -10.81
CA GLU A 116 5.20 -13.19 -11.03
C GLU A 116 6.10 -13.29 -9.80
N ALA A 117 7.39 -13.53 -10.04
CA ALA A 117 8.40 -13.53 -8.99
C ALA A 117 8.48 -12.15 -8.34
N GLN A 118 8.43 -12.11 -7.01
CA GLN A 118 8.62 -10.89 -6.25
C GLN A 118 10.09 -10.68 -5.90
N LYS A 119 10.47 -9.41 -5.81
CA LYS A 119 11.74 -8.98 -5.25
C LYS A 119 11.53 -8.55 -3.82
N VAL A 120 12.51 -8.81 -2.95
CA VAL A 120 12.49 -8.23 -1.61
C VAL A 120 12.55 -6.71 -1.77
N PRO A 121 11.58 -5.96 -1.19
CA PRO A 121 11.64 -4.51 -1.25
C PRO A 121 12.97 -4.02 -0.66
N ALA A 122 13.58 -3.01 -1.30
CA ALA A 122 14.81 -2.44 -0.79
C ALA A 122 14.65 -2.03 0.69
N VAL A 123 15.68 -2.25 1.50
CA VAL A 123 15.68 -1.94 2.95
C VAL A 123 15.18 -0.50 3.18
N LEU A 124 15.67 0.43 2.36
CA LEU A 124 15.27 1.84 2.32
C LEU A 124 13.75 2.02 2.19
N ILE A 125 13.09 1.29 1.28
CA ILE A 125 11.63 1.38 1.08
C ILE A 125 10.87 0.80 2.27
N THR A 126 11.40 -0.25 2.90
CA THR A 126 10.80 -0.84 4.10
C THR A 126 10.87 0.15 5.27
N GLU A 127 12.04 0.73 5.52
CA GLU A 127 12.24 1.75 6.55
C GLU A 127 11.36 2.99 6.32
N LEU A 128 11.25 3.44 5.06
CA LEU A 128 10.36 4.53 4.67
C LEU A 128 8.88 4.23 5.02
N LYS A 129 8.40 2.99 4.80
CA LYS A 129 7.04 2.57 5.17
C LYS A 129 6.84 2.61 6.69
N ASP A 130 7.85 2.24 7.46
CA ASP A 130 7.79 2.21 8.92
C ASP A 130 7.69 3.62 9.50
N LEU A 131 8.55 4.55 9.04
CA LEU A 131 8.46 5.95 9.44
C LEU A 131 7.12 6.59 9.05
N ILE A 132 6.61 6.32 7.85
CA ILE A 132 5.29 6.79 7.39
C ILE A 132 4.14 6.22 8.25
N THR A 133 4.31 5.03 8.79
CA THR A 133 3.33 4.38 9.66
C THR A 133 3.38 5.00 11.06
N LEU A 134 4.58 5.18 11.62
CA LEU A 134 4.83 5.87 12.88
C LEU A 134 4.26 7.29 12.84
N ARG A 135 4.61 8.07 11.81
CA ARG A 135 4.12 9.44 11.61
C ARG A 135 2.60 9.52 11.59
N ASP A 136 1.93 8.58 10.91
CA ASP A 136 0.46 8.54 10.87
C ASP A 136 -0.16 8.20 12.23
N LYS A 137 0.47 7.34 13.03
CA LYS A 137 0.04 7.07 14.42
C LYS A 137 0.14 8.34 15.28
N LEU A 138 1.29 9.01 15.29
CA LEU A 138 1.51 10.25 16.05
C LEU A 138 0.53 11.35 15.64
N VAL A 139 0.26 11.50 14.34
CA VAL A 139 -0.72 12.48 13.82
C VAL A 139 -2.13 12.19 14.31
N ARG A 140 -2.54 10.91 14.35
CA ARG A 140 -3.86 10.51 14.87
C ARG A 140 -3.98 10.80 16.35
N GLU A 141 -2.97 10.44 17.14
CA GLU A 141 -2.94 10.73 18.59
C GLU A 141 -3.03 12.24 18.86
N ARG A 142 -2.23 13.05 18.14
CA ARG A 142 -2.27 14.51 18.26
C ARG A 142 -3.64 15.08 17.89
N SER A 143 -4.27 14.53 16.85
CA SER A 143 -5.61 14.93 16.42
C SER A 143 -6.66 14.60 17.47
N GLY A 144 -6.54 13.44 18.14
CA GLY A 144 -7.41 13.05 19.27
C GLY A 144 -7.35 14.05 20.42
N TYR A 145 -6.15 14.47 20.84
CA TYR A 145 -6.02 15.48 21.89
C TYR A 145 -6.58 16.85 21.46
N LYS A 146 -6.42 17.25 20.20
CA LYS A 146 -7.01 18.49 19.67
C LYS A 146 -8.54 18.45 19.68
N ALA A 147 -9.14 17.33 19.28
CA ALA A 147 -10.58 17.13 19.31
C ALA A 147 -11.13 17.24 20.73
N ARG A 148 -10.50 16.53 21.70
CA ARG A 148 -10.86 16.62 23.12
C ARG A 148 -10.83 18.06 23.65
N LEU A 149 -9.77 18.82 23.35
CA LEU A 149 -9.68 20.21 23.79
C LEU A 149 -10.76 21.10 23.17
N LYS A 150 -11.16 20.83 21.93
CA LYS A 150 -12.26 21.55 21.26
C LYS A 150 -13.59 21.28 21.98
N GLU A 151 -13.88 20.02 22.29
CA GLU A 151 -15.10 19.61 23.00
C GLU A 151 -15.14 20.14 24.44
N LEU A 152 -14.00 20.09 25.15
CA LEU A 152 -13.89 20.66 26.50
C LEU A 152 -14.18 22.16 26.47
N LYS A 153 -13.60 22.93 25.55
CA LYS A 153 -13.89 24.37 25.43
C LYS A 153 -15.35 24.67 25.13
N ALA A 154 -16.03 23.81 24.37
CA ALA A 154 -17.44 23.99 24.04
C ALA A 154 -18.39 23.66 25.21
N THR A 155 -17.97 22.80 26.14
CA THR A 155 -18.81 22.31 27.26
C THR A 155 -18.45 22.91 28.62
N ARG A 156 -17.21 23.37 28.78
CA ARG A 156 -16.62 23.85 30.05
C ARG A 156 -15.62 24.97 29.75
N GLN A 157 -15.62 26.04 30.55
CA GLN A 157 -14.70 27.17 30.40
C GLN A 157 -13.46 27.04 31.30
N TYR A 158 -12.80 25.88 31.28
CA TYR A 158 -11.56 25.73 32.05
C TYR A 158 -10.45 26.65 31.49
N GLY A 159 -9.72 27.32 32.39
CA GLY A 159 -8.51 28.04 32.04
C GLY A 159 -7.42 27.12 31.46
N LYS A 160 -6.43 27.69 30.78
CA LYS A 160 -5.32 26.92 30.17
C LYS A 160 -4.48 26.14 31.20
N SER A 161 -4.38 26.65 32.43
CA SER A 161 -3.62 26.06 33.54
C SER A 161 -4.32 24.85 34.18
N HIS A 162 -5.64 24.72 34.00
CA HIS A 162 -6.41 23.62 34.56
C HIS A 162 -5.94 22.27 33.99
N ILE A 163 -5.86 21.23 34.84
CA ILE A 163 -5.23 19.95 34.47
C ILE A 163 -5.86 19.30 33.24
N GLN A 164 -7.19 19.43 33.08
CA GLN A 164 -7.95 18.94 31.92
C GLN A 164 -7.52 19.59 30.59
N ASN A 165 -6.96 20.79 30.63
CA ASN A 165 -6.42 21.50 29.45
C ASN A 165 -4.89 21.39 29.36
N LYS A 166 -4.19 21.54 30.49
CA LYS A 166 -2.73 21.53 30.58
C LYS A 166 -2.12 20.23 30.03
N ILE A 167 -2.66 19.07 30.40
CA ILE A 167 -2.12 17.77 29.96
C ILE A 167 -2.26 17.58 28.44
N PRO A 168 -3.46 17.72 27.82
CA PRO A 168 -3.60 17.61 26.37
C PRO A 168 -2.75 18.63 25.61
N LEU A 169 -2.64 19.87 26.08
CA LEU A 169 -1.78 20.90 25.46
C LEU A 169 -0.31 20.48 25.45
N ARG A 170 0.19 19.95 26.58
CA ARG A 170 1.57 19.42 26.67
C ARG A 170 1.77 18.25 25.70
N ARG A 171 0.82 17.31 25.63
CA ARG A 171 0.88 16.17 24.70
C ARG A 171 0.87 16.62 23.23
N ILE A 172 0.06 17.61 22.88
CA ILE A 172 0.05 18.17 21.52
C ILE A 172 1.40 18.79 21.16
N LYS A 173 2.04 19.51 22.09
CA LYS A 173 3.37 20.09 21.89
C LYS A 173 4.41 18.99 21.63
N GLN A 174 4.46 17.97 22.48
CA GLN A 174 5.40 16.85 22.34
C GLN A 174 5.19 16.11 21.02
N LEU A 175 3.97 15.65 20.75
CA LEU A 175 3.66 14.92 19.52
C LEU A 175 3.96 15.74 18.26
N THR A 176 3.90 17.08 18.33
CA THR A 176 4.28 17.94 17.20
C THR A 176 5.79 17.96 16.97
N ALA A 177 6.60 17.89 18.03
CA ALA A 177 8.05 17.75 17.91
C ALA A 177 8.40 16.36 17.34
N ASP A 178 7.83 15.29 17.92
CA ASP A 178 8.08 13.91 17.47
C ASP A 178 7.69 13.72 15.99
N ILE A 179 6.56 14.29 15.55
CA ILE A 179 6.16 14.26 14.13
C ILE A 179 7.21 14.93 13.24
N ARG A 180 7.79 16.07 13.66
CA ARG A 180 8.81 16.77 12.87
C ARG A 180 10.09 15.95 12.78
N GLU A 181 10.50 15.34 13.88
CA GLU A 181 11.67 14.45 13.92
C GLU A 181 11.51 13.28 12.94
N VAL A 182 10.35 12.62 12.94
CA VAL A 182 10.05 11.56 11.98
C VAL A 182 9.99 12.09 10.54
N GLU A 183 9.46 13.28 10.32
CA GLU A 183 9.45 13.91 8.98
C GLU A 183 10.86 14.24 8.48
N VAL A 184 11.78 14.66 9.36
CA VAL A 184 13.21 14.83 9.01
C VAL A 184 13.83 13.48 8.62
N ALA A 185 13.61 12.44 9.42
CA ALA A 185 14.12 11.10 9.12
C ALA A 185 13.58 10.55 7.78
N ILE A 186 12.30 10.79 7.45
CA ILE A 186 11.73 10.45 6.13
C ILE A 186 12.49 11.18 5.01
N GLY A 187 12.80 12.47 5.20
CA GLY A 187 13.59 13.26 4.25
C GLY A 187 14.98 12.66 4.02
N SER A 188 15.69 12.32 5.09
CA SER A 188 17.03 11.72 5.01
C SER A 188 17.02 10.38 4.28
N ILE A 189 16.02 9.52 4.51
CA ILE A 189 15.86 8.25 3.77
C ILE A 189 15.67 8.49 2.27
N ILE A 190 14.87 9.50 1.90
CA ILE A 190 14.65 9.84 0.49
C ILE A 190 15.96 10.28 -0.19
N GLU A 191 16.84 10.95 0.55
CA GLU A 191 18.14 11.44 0.05
C GLU A 191 19.20 10.35 -0.08
N GLN A 192 19.06 9.20 0.60
CA GLN A 192 20.01 8.09 0.53
C GLN A 192 20.08 7.38 -0.83
N SER A 193 19.07 7.57 -1.70
CA SER A 193 19.03 6.95 -3.03
C SER A 193 18.71 7.99 -4.09
N GLU A 194 19.60 8.17 -5.05
CA GLU A 194 19.42 9.12 -6.16
C GLU A 194 18.12 8.86 -6.93
N ALA A 195 17.80 7.59 -7.20
CA ALA A 195 16.57 7.21 -7.90
C ALA A 195 15.30 7.57 -7.10
N VAL A 196 15.34 7.41 -5.77
CA VAL A 196 14.23 7.79 -4.88
C VAL A 196 14.11 9.30 -4.77
N GLN A 197 15.24 9.99 -4.61
CA GLN A 197 15.31 11.44 -4.51
C GLN A 197 14.81 12.12 -5.79
N MET A 198 15.21 11.60 -6.96
CA MET A 198 14.76 12.07 -8.26
C MET A 198 13.24 11.92 -8.40
N ASN A 199 12.71 10.72 -8.15
CA ASN A 199 11.26 10.51 -8.20
C ASN A 199 10.50 11.37 -7.19
N TYR A 200 11.06 11.62 -6.00
CA TYR A 200 10.48 12.55 -5.03
C TYR A 200 10.38 13.99 -5.60
N LYS A 201 11.45 14.50 -6.24
CA LYS A 201 11.46 15.81 -6.91
C LYS A 201 10.41 15.86 -8.03
N LEU A 202 10.31 14.81 -8.84
CA LEU A 202 9.31 14.69 -9.91
C LEU A 202 7.88 14.73 -9.35
N LEU A 203 7.60 14.00 -8.27
CA LEU A 203 6.26 13.99 -7.66
C LEU A 203 5.88 15.35 -7.07
N THR A 204 6.80 15.99 -6.35
CA THR A 204 6.56 17.28 -5.70
C THR A 204 6.45 18.45 -6.67
N SER A 205 6.87 18.28 -7.93
CA SER A 205 6.59 19.23 -9.00
C SER A 205 5.09 19.33 -9.36
N ILE A 206 4.29 18.30 -9.04
CA ILE A 206 2.85 18.28 -9.31
C ILE A 206 2.11 19.10 -8.25
N LYS A 207 1.35 20.11 -8.68
CA LYS A 207 0.52 20.92 -7.76
C LYS A 207 -0.44 20.04 -6.95
N GLY A 208 -0.43 20.24 -5.63
CA GLY A 208 -1.20 19.46 -4.67
C GLY A 208 -0.48 18.23 -4.11
N VAL A 209 0.62 17.79 -4.70
CA VAL A 209 1.42 16.67 -4.19
C VAL A 209 2.50 17.19 -3.25
N GLY A 210 2.21 17.17 -1.95
CA GLY A 210 3.18 17.56 -0.91
C GLY A 210 4.06 16.42 -0.41
N PHE A 211 5.01 16.76 0.48
CA PHE A 211 6.01 15.87 1.08
C PHE A 211 5.48 14.48 1.45
N ILE A 212 4.49 14.41 2.35
CA ILE A 212 3.94 13.14 2.84
C ILE A 212 3.23 12.34 1.73
N THR A 213 2.56 13.02 0.80
CA THR A 213 1.91 12.33 -0.32
C THR A 213 2.97 11.72 -1.22
N ALA A 214 4.02 12.47 -1.60
CA ALA A 214 5.11 11.97 -2.43
C ALA A 214 5.84 10.79 -1.76
N ALA A 215 6.26 10.95 -0.50
CA ALA A 215 6.91 9.89 0.27
C ALA A 215 6.04 8.62 0.36
N TYR A 216 4.73 8.79 0.58
CA TYR A 216 3.79 7.67 0.60
C TYR A 216 3.68 6.96 -0.75
N MET A 217 3.60 7.70 -1.85
CA MET A 217 3.52 7.10 -3.18
C MET A 217 4.78 6.30 -3.49
N ILE A 218 5.96 6.85 -3.23
CA ILE A 218 7.24 6.14 -3.38
C ILE A 218 7.24 4.85 -2.57
N ALA A 219 6.93 4.93 -1.27
CA ALA A 219 6.95 3.78 -0.39
C ALA A 219 5.99 2.66 -0.85
N TYR A 220 4.74 3.00 -1.19
CA TYR A 220 3.70 2.00 -1.48
C TYR A 220 3.69 1.49 -2.92
N THR A 221 4.35 2.20 -3.84
CA THR A 221 4.58 1.75 -5.22
C THR A 221 5.94 1.10 -5.41
N ASP A 222 6.73 0.95 -4.34
CA ASP A 222 8.12 0.47 -4.41
C ASP A 222 8.93 1.28 -5.43
N ASN A 223 8.92 2.59 -5.23
CA ASN A 223 9.47 3.58 -6.16
C ASN A 223 8.95 3.41 -7.61
N PHE A 224 7.64 3.21 -7.77
CA PHE A 224 6.94 2.98 -9.04
C PHE A 224 7.30 1.69 -9.79
N GLN A 225 7.94 0.73 -9.12
CA GLN A 225 8.26 -0.58 -9.71
C GLN A 225 7.18 -1.63 -9.47
N LYS A 226 6.36 -1.46 -8.42
CA LYS A 226 5.34 -2.44 -8.02
C LYS A 226 4.13 -2.52 -8.95
N PHE A 227 3.83 -1.45 -9.67
CA PHE A 227 2.63 -1.36 -10.52
C PHE A 227 3.04 -1.06 -11.95
N SER A 228 2.58 -1.87 -12.90
CA SER A 228 2.91 -1.70 -14.32
C SER A 228 2.32 -0.42 -14.93
N ASN A 229 1.20 0.06 -14.39
CA ASN A 229 0.50 1.24 -14.89
C ASN A 229 -0.30 1.98 -13.80
N SER A 230 -0.66 3.23 -14.10
CA SER A 230 -1.42 4.10 -13.21
C SER A 230 -2.78 3.51 -12.84
N ARG A 231 -3.45 2.82 -13.77
CA ARG A 231 -4.77 2.22 -13.55
C ARG A 231 -4.74 1.15 -12.47
N GLN A 232 -3.72 0.29 -12.44
CA GLN A 232 -3.54 -0.71 -11.37
C GLN A 232 -3.43 -0.03 -10.00
N PHE A 233 -2.62 1.04 -9.90
CA PHE A 233 -2.50 1.79 -8.65
C PHE A 233 -3.80 2.53 -8.30
N SER A 234 -4.50 3.11 -9.27
CA SER A 234 -5.78 3.79 -9.04
C SER A 234 -6.86 2.83 -8.53
N CYS A 235 -6.88 1.58 -9.02
CA CYS A 235 -7.72 0.52 -8.49
C CYS A 235 -7.31 0.19 -7.04
N TYR A 236 -6.01 -0.02 -6.79
CA TYR A 236 -5.47 -0.26 -5.46
C TYR A 236 -5.81 0.87 -4.46
N ALA A 237 -5.75 2.12 -4.89
CA ALA A 237 -6.08 3.30 -4.08
C ALA A 237 -7.61 3.57 -4.00
N GLY A 238 -8.44 2.84 -4.74
CA GLY A 238 -9.89 2.99 -4.74
C GLY A 238 -10.38 4.34 -5.27
N VAL A 239 -9.73 4.84 -6.32
CA VAL A 239 -10.11 6.08 -7.02
C VAL A 239 -10.70 5.83 -8.41
N VAL A 240 -10.77 4.56 -8.86
CA VAL A 240 -11.50 4.16 -10.07
C VAL A 240 -12.92 3.69 -9.69
N PRO A 241 -13.99 4.28 -10.27
CA PRO A 241 -15.34 3.74 -10.14
C PRO A 241 -15.53 2.54 -11.06
N PHE A 242 -16.24 1.53 -10.59
CA PHE A 242 -16.66 0.36 -11.37
C PHE A 242 -18.13 0.50 -11.73
N GLU A 243 -18.48 0.14 -12.97
CA GLU A 243 -19.87 0.06 -13.41
C GLU A 243 -20.60 -1.04 -12.64
N HIS A 244 -21.88 -0.78 -12.35
CA HIS A 244 -22.76 -1.75 -11.71
C HIS A 244 -23.95 -2.02 -12.62
N SER A 245 -23.65 -2.69 -13.73
CA SER A 245 -24.64 -3.12 -14.71
C SER A 245 -24.74 -4.65 -14.73
N SER A 246 -25.96 -5.16 -14.92
CA SER A 246 -26.23 -6.59 -15.10
C SER A 246 -27.41 -6.74 -16.05
N GLY A 247 -27.21 -7.54 -17.11
CA GLY A 247 -28.17 -7.67 -18.20
C GLY A 247 -28.52 -6.34 -18.86
N THR A 248 -29.70 -6.25 -19.46
CA THR A 248 -30.18 -5.08 -20.19
C THR A 248 -30.87 -4.04 -19.29
N SER A 249 -31.26 -4.41 -18.07
CA SER A 249 -32.20 -3.65 -17.24
C SER A 249 -31.62 -3.13 -15.91
N ILE A 250 -30.48 -3.64 -15.43
CA ILE A 250 -29.84 -3.11 -14.22
C ILE A 250 -28.75 -2.11 -14.63
N ARG A 251 -28.99 -0.82 -14.37
CA ARG A 251 -28.00 0.27 -14.51
C ARG A 251 -27.85 1.03 -13.20
N GLY A 252 -27.07 0.47 -12.29
CA GLY A 252 -26.73 1.11 -11.02
C GLY A 252 -25.71 2.24 -11.19
N LYS A 253 -25.64 3.15 -10.21
CA LYS A 253 -24.59 4.17 -10.17
C LYS A 253 -23.22 3.50 -10.03
N SER A 254 -22.24 3.92 -10.82
CA SER A 254 -20.87 3.44 -10.69
C SER A 254 -20.30 3.79 -9.31
N ARG A 255 -19.65 2.82 -8.66
CA ARG A 255 -19.10 2.98 -7.30
C ARG A 255 -17.66 2.55 -7.25
N VAL A 256 -16.89 3.24 -6.41
CA VAL A 256 -15.52 2.82 -6.06
C VAL A 256 -15.58 1.58 -5.18
N SER A 257 -14.67 0.64 -5.41
CA SER A 257 -14.58 -0.59 -4.62
C SER A 257 -14.29 -0.30 -3.13
N HIS A 258 -14.86 -1.11 -2.25
CA HIS A 258 -14.50 -1.13 -0.83
C HIS A 258 -13.12 -1.77 -0.59
N TYR A 259 -12.64 -2.58 -1.54
CA TYR A 259 -11.31 -3.19 -1.55
C TYR A 259 -10.28 -2.17 -2.06
N ALA A 260 -9.85 -1.29 -1.15
CA ALA A 260 -8.95 -0.21 -1.48
C ALA A 260 -8.05 0.15 -0.29
N ASN A 261 -6.86 0.65 -0.60
CA ASN A 261 -6.00 1.30 0.39
C ASN A 261 -6.60 2.66 0.76
N LYS A 262 -7.32 2.68 1.89
CA LYS A 262 -7.99 3.89 2.41
C LYS A 262 -7.01 5.03 2.74
N LYS A 263 -5.76 4.71 3.10
CA LYS A 263 -4.73 5.72 3.40
C LYS A 263 -4.25 6.40 2.11
N ALA A 264 -3.97 5.64 1.06
CA ALA A 264 -3.69 6.16 -0.27
C ALA A 264 -4.82 7.07 -0.75
N LYS A 265 -6.07 6.60 -0.63
CA LYS A 265 -7.26 7.38 -0.98
C LYS A 265 -7.37 8.71 -0.23
N ARG A 266 -7.12 8.69 1.09
CA ARG A 266 -7.14 9.89 1.94
C ARG A 266 -6.07 10.90 1.50
N LEU A 267 -4.85 10.43 1.24
CA LEU A 267 -3.75 11.30 0.79
C LEU A 267 -4.03 11.89 -0.60
N LEU A 268 -4.52 11.08 -1.54
CA LEU A 268 -4.98 11.57 -2.85
C LEU A 268 -6.12 12.57 -2.71
N ASN A 269 -7.05 12.37 -1.76
CA ASN A 269 -8.10 13.33 -1.50
C ASN A 269 -7.56 14.69 -1.02
N LEU A 270 -6.60 14.68 -0.08
CA LEU A 270 -5.94 15.91 0.37
C LEU A 270 -5.20 16.59 -0.78
N ALA A 271 -4.45 15.82 -1.58
CA ALA A 271 -3.74 16.34 -2.73
C ALA A 271 -4.68 16.95 -3.76
N ALA A 272 -5.79 16.28 -4.07
CA ALA A 272 -6.83 16.77 -4.97
C ALA A 272 -7.48 18.05 -4.45
N SER A 273 -7.79 18.13 -3.15
CA SER A 273 -8.36 19.33 -2.55
C SER A 273 -7.43 20.54 -2.63
N VAL A 274 -6.12 20.35 -2.49
CA VAL A 274 -5.13 21.42 -2.69
C VAL A 274 -5.00 21.77 -4.17
N ALA A 275 -4.92 20.76 -5.05
CA ALA A 275 -4.76 20.95 -6.48
C ALA A 275 -5.88 21.81 -7.11
N ILE A 276 -7.13 21.70 -6.63
CA ILE A 276 -8.25 22.51 -7.10
C ILE A 276 -8.30 23.93 -6.52
N GLN A 277 -7.47 24.25 -5.52
CA GLN A 277 -7.38 25.61 -4.96
C GLN A 277 -6.39 26.47 -5.76
N HIS A 278 -5.30 25.87 -6.23
CA HIS A 278 -4.33 26.52 -7.09
C HIS A 278 -4.90 26.83 -8.47
N ASN A 279 -4.47 27.94 -9.07
CA ASN A 279 -4.80 28.26 -10.46
C ASN A 279 -4.15 27.21 -11.38
N GLY A 280 -4.91 26.70 -12.36
CA GLY A 280 -4.44 25.69 -13.30
C GLY A 280 -5.57 24.80 -13.84
N GLU A 281 -5.20 23.88 -14.73
CA GLU A 281 -6.11 22.99 -15.46
C GLU A 281 -7.09 22.23 -14.53
N LEU A 282 -6.62 21.71 -13.40
CA LEU A 282 -7.46 20.90 -12.49
C LEU A 282 -8.55 21.74 -11.80
N LYS A 283 -8.26 23.00 -11.46
CA LYS A 283 -9.24 23.92 -10.88
C LYS A 283 -10.29 24.30 -11.92
N GLN A 284 -9.87 24.67 -13.13
CA GLN A 284 -10.77 24.99 -14.24
C GLN A 284 -11.68 23.80 -14.58
N TYR A 285 -11.11 22.60 -14.70
CA TYR A 285 -11.87 21.37 -14.92
C TYR A 285 -12.88 21.10 -13.79
N TYR A 286 -12.45 21.25 -12.53
CA TYR A 286 -13.34 21.07 -11.38
C TYR A 286 -14.51 22.07 -11.40
N GLN A 287 -14.23 23.35 -11.62
CA GLN A 287 -15.23 24.42 -11.67
C GLN A 287 -16.22 24.22 -12.82
N LYS A 288 -15.73 23.96 -14.04
CA LYS A 288 -16.58 23.69 -15.22
C LYS A 288 -17.56 22.55 -14.93
N ARG A 289 -17.05 21.41 -14.45
CA ARG A 289 -17.88 20.22 -14.23
C ARG A 289 -18.90 20.40 -13.10
N VAL A 290 -18.56 21.17 -12.07
CA VAL A 290 -19.50 21.52 -10.99
C VAL A 290 -20.55 22.52 -11.49
N GLY A 291 -20.17 23.46 -12.36
CA GLY A 291 -21.09 24.38 -13.05
C GLY A 291 -22.10 23.67 -13.93
N GLU A 292 -21.73 22.55 -14.54
CA GLU A 292 -22.62 21.63 -15.28
C GLU A 292 -23.53 20.78 -14.36
N GLY A 293 -23.61 21.09 -13.07
CA GLY A 293 -24.46 20.38 -12.10
C GLY A 293 -23.94 19.01 -11.65
N LYS A 294 -22.70 18.62 -11.99
CA LYS A 294 -22.15 17.34 -11.54
C LYS A 294 -21.75 17.39 -10.06
N SER A 295 -21.89 16.25 -9.37
CA SER A 295 -21.55 16.12 -7.96
C SER A 295 -20.10 16.48 -7.65
N LYS A 296 -19.89 17.38 -6.68
CA LYS A 296 -18.57 17.79 -6.17
C LYS A 296 -17.68 16.60 -5.83
N MET A 297 -18.21 15.57 -5.17
CA MET A 297 -17.43 14.39 -4.77
C MET A 297 -17.08 13.47 -5.94
N SER A 298 -17.97 13.34 -6.93
CA SER A 298 -17.65 12.62 -8.17
C SER A 298 -16.52 13.34 -8.92
N THR A 299 -16.62 14.67 -9.05
CA THR A 299 -15.60 15.49 -9.71
C THR A 299 -14.26 15.40 -8.98
N LEU A 300 -14.26 15.52 -7.66
CA LEU A 300 -13.03 15.38 -6.86
C LEU A 300 -12.40 14.00 -7.03
N ASN A 301 -13.19 12.94 -7.17
CA ASN A 301 -12.66 11.60 -7.45
C ASN A 301 -11.96 11.51 -8.81
N ILE A 302 -12.44 12.22 -9.83
CA ILE A 302 -11.74 12.33 -11.11
C ILE A 302 -10.41 13.06 -10.94
N ILE A 303 -10.39 14.14 -10.17
CA ILE A 303 -9.14 14.87 -9.90
C ILE A 303 -8.13 13.96 -9.18
N ARG A 304 -8.56 13.13 -8.22
CA ARG A 304 -7.70 12.11 -7.59
C ARG A 304 -7.09 11.16 -8.62
N ASN A 305 -7.89 10.67 -9.57
CA ASN A 305 -7.39 9.75 -10.61
C ASN A 305 -6.41 10.46 -11.57
N LYS A 306 -6.74 11.68 -12.00
CA LYS A 306 -5.83 12.50 -12.83
C LYS A 306 -4.49 12.76 -12.13
N LEU A 307 -4.48 12.96 -10.82
CA LEU A 307 -3.24 13.10 -10.06
C LEU A 307 -2.41 11.81 -10.07
N VAL A 308 -3.03 10.64 -9.92
CA VAL A 308 -2.32 9.36 -10.07
C VAL A 308 -1.72 9.22 -11.46
N ASP A 309 -2.49 9.51 -12.51
CA ASP A 309 -2.00 9.46 -13.89
C ASP A 309 -0.78 10.39 -14.10
N ARG A 310 -0.84 11.61 -13.56
CA ARG A 310 0.29 12.56 -13.58
C ARG A 310 1.51 12.05 -12.83
N MET A 311 1.34 11.47 -11.65
CA MET A 311 2.44 10.89 -10.86
C MET A 311 3.18 9.79 -11.64
N PHE A 312 2.44 8.86 -12.23
CA PHE A 312 3.03 7.81 -13.07
C PHE A 312 3.67 8.38 -14.34
N ALA A 313 3.06 9.40 -14.97
CA ALA A 313 3.58 10.02 -16.17
C ALA A 313 4.91 10.74 -15.94
N VAL A 314 5.05 11.54 -14.87
CA VAL A 314 6.32 12.24 -14.60
C VAL A 314 7.45 11.28 -14.27
N VAL A 315 7.16 10.21 -13.51
CA VAL A 315 8.14 9.17 -13.19
C VAL A 315 8.51 8.37 -14.45
N LYS A 316 7.54 8.02 -15.30
CA LYS A 316 7.85 7.31 -16.55
C LYS A 316 8.68 8.16 -17.52
N ARG A 317 8.39 9.46 -17.62
CA ARG A 317 9.08 10.39 -18.51
C ARG A 317 10.40 10.91 -17.95
N GLN A 318 10.62 10.76 -16.64
CA GLN A 318 11.77 11.32 -15.91
C GLN A 318 11.92 12.85 -16.09
N THR A 319 10.80 13.55 -16.25
CA THR A 319 10.76 15.02 -16.42
C THR A 319 9.74 15.63 -15.46
N PRO A 320 10.04 16.79 -14.82
CA PRO A 320 9.10 17.47 -13.94
C PRO A 320 7.75 17.75 -14.61
N TYR A 321 6.70 17.83 -13.80
CA TYR A 321 5.38 18.24 -14.28
C TYR A 321 5.45 19.68 -14.81
N GLN A 322 5.04 19.84 -16.06
CA GLN A 322 4.84 21.14 -16.68
C GLN A 322 3.34 21.41 -16.73
N GLU A 323 2.94 22.59 -16.29
CA GLU A 323 1.56 23.03 -16.49
C GLU A 323 1.34 23.27 -17.98
N ILE A 324 0.30 22.63 -18.52
CA ILE A 324 -0.23 23.01 -19.84
C ILE A 324 -0.96 24.33 -19.59
N VAL A 325 -0.19 25.42 -19.57
CA VAL A 325 -0.75 26.74 -19.80
C VAL A 325 -1.22 26.71 -21.24
N ASN A 326 -2.48 27.02 -21.51
CA ASN A 326 -2.96 27.17 -22.87
C ASN A 326 -1.94 28.02 -23.65
N ILE A 327 -1.24 27.43 -24.60
CA ILE A 327 -0.63 28.20 -25.68
C ILE A 327 -1.84 28.68 -26.47
N ALA A 328 -2.36 29.83 -26.06
CA ALA A 328 -3.38 30.54 -26.80
C ALA A 328 -2.66 31.29 -27.92
N ALA A 329 -2.90 30.85 -29.16
CA ALA A 329 -3.15 31.71 -30.30
C ALA A 329 -4.21 31.01 -31.15
#